data_AF-F9QDP4-F1
#
_entry.id   AF-F9QDP4-F1
#
_cell.length_a   1.000
_cell.length_b   1.000
_cell.length_c   1.000
_cell.angle_alpha   90.00
_cell.angle_beta   90.00
_cell.angle_gamma   90.00
#
_symmetry.space_group_name_H-M   'P 1'
#
loop_
_entity.id
_entity.type
_entity.pdbx_description
1 polymer ?
#
loop_
_entity_poly.entity_id
_entity_poly.type
_entity_poly.pdbx_seq_one_letter_code
_entity_poly.pdbx_strand_id
1 'polypeptide(L)'
;MAKILNSFNKLHIGQKIYTILWFLFVVLLFVTVIVTGVYKPSSEELRANVIASIALITIVELFVSVILTVYINGFVLRKRGKK
;
A
#
# COMPACT_ATOMS: atom_id res chain seq x y z
N MET A 1 -13.67 14.62 10.57
CA MET A 1 -13.00 13.39 11.06
C MET A 1 -13.99 12.33 11.56
N ALA A 2 -14.93 12.65 12.45
CA ALA A 2 -15.86 11.66 13.03
C ALA A 2 -16.66 10.82 12.01
N LYS A 3 -17.14 11.42 10.91
CA LYS A 3 -17.87 10.68 9.84
C LYS A 3 -17.00 9.68 9.08
N ILE A 4 -15.73 10.00 8.83
CA ILE A 4 -14.78 9.13 8.11
C ILE A 4 -14.40 7.95 8.99
N LEU A 5 -14.11 8.22 10.28
CA LEU A 5 -13.77 7.18 11.25
C LEU A 5 -14.92 6.19 11.47
N ASN A 6 -16.15 6.71 11.57
CA ASN A 6 -17.35 5.88 11.70
C ASN A 6 -17.64 5.04 10.45
N SER A 7 -17.29 5.54 9.27
CA SER A 7 -17.46 4.79 8.02
C SER A 7 -16.40 3.70 7.88
N PHE A 8 -15.13 4.00 8.22
CA PHE A 8 -14.05 3.03 8.24
C PHE A 8 -14.32 1.89 9.24
N ASN A 9 -14.84 2.21 10.43
CA ASN A 9 -15.14 1.21 11.45
C ASN A 9 -16.21 0.20 11.02
N LYS A 10 -17.11 0.59 10.12
CA LYS A 10 -18.17 -0.29 9.56
C LYS A 10 -17.68 -1.23 8.46
N LEU A 11 -16.46 -1.05 7.95
CA LEU A 11 -15.90 -1.91 6.91
C LEU A 11 -15.59 -3.32 7.43
N HIS A 12 -15.68 -4.30 6.55
CA HIS A 12 -15.20 -5.65 6.84
C HIS A 12 -13.70 -5.64 7.16
N ILE A 13 -13.22 -6.52 8.03
CA ILE A 13 -11.81 -6.55 8.45
C ILE A 13 -10.85 -6.67 7.26
N GLY A 14 -11.19 -7.49 6.26
CA GLY A 14 -10.42 -7.56 5.02
C GLY A 14 -10.37 -6.21 4.29
N GLN A 15 -11.49 -5.50 4.21
CA GLN A 15 -11.52 -4.18 3.56
C GLN A 15 -10.64 -3.17 4.28
N LYS A 16 -10.63 -3.20 5.62
CA LYS A 16 -9.72 -2.37 6.42
C LYS A 16 -8.26 -2.67 6.10
N ILE A 17 -7.90 -3.95 6.00
CA ILE A 17 -6.52 -4.38 5.74
C ILE A 17 -6.04 -3.85 4.38
N TYR A 18 -6.74 -4.12 3.27
CA TYR A 18 -6.27 -3.61 1.98
C TYR A 18 -6.31 -2.08 1.93
N THR A 19 -7.23 -1.42 2.63
CA THR A 19 -7.30 0.05 2.66
C THR A 19 -6.08 0.65 3.37
N ILE A 20 -5.63 0.01 4.47
CA ILE A 20 -4.40 0.40 5.17
C ILE A 20 -3.18 0.18 4.28
N LEU A 21 -3.14 -0.93 3.53
CA LEU A 21 -2.04 -1.20 2.60
C LEU A 21 -2.00 -0.17 1.47
N TRP A 22 -3.14 0.17 0.85
CA TRP A 22 -3.21 1.26 -0.12
C TRP A 22 -2.76 2.61 0.45
N PHE A 23 -3.05 2.88 1.72
CA PHE A 23 -2.54 4.07 2.38
C PHE A 23 -1.01 4.01 2.55
N LEU A 24 -0.46 2.86 2.95
CA LEU A 24 0.98 2.62 3.02
C LEU A 24 1.65 2.78 1.65
N PHE A 25 1.03 2.30 0.56
CA PHE A 25 1.50 2.49 -0.81
C PHE A 25 1.68 3.97 -1.14
N VAL A 26 0.67 4.79 -0.82
CA VAL A 26 0.74 6.25 -1.06
C VAL A 26 1.92 6.86 -0.29
N VAL A 27 2.13 6.46 0.97
CA VAL A 27 3.29 6.90 1.75
C VAL A 27 4.61 6.48 1.08
N LEU A 28 4.71 5.25 0.59
CA LEU A 28 5.88 4.74 -0.13
C LEU A 28 6.15 5.50 -1.44
N LEU A 29 5.10 5.95 -2.15
CA LEU A 29 5.27 6.81 -3.33
C LEU A 29 5.91 8.15 -2.97
N PHE A 30 5.49 8.79 -1.87
CA PHE A 30 6.13 10.01 -1.40
C PHE A 30 7.60 9.78 -1.03
N VAL A 31 7.88 8.69 -0.30
CA VAL A 31 9.27 8.31 0.03
C VAL A 31 10.09 8.09 -1.23
N THR A 32 9.53 7.45 -2.26
CA THR A 32 10.20 7.22 -3.54
C THR A 32 10.57 8.53 -4.22
N VAL A 33 9.66 9.51 -4.26
CA VAL A 33 9.95 10.84 -4.83
C VAL A 33 11.05 11.56 -4.05
N ILE A 34 11.00 11.52 -2.72
CA ILE A 34 12.01 12.16 -1.86
C ILE A 34 13.38 11.52 -2.09
N VAL A 35 13.45 10.19 -2.13
CA VAL A 35 14.71 9.48 -2.27
C VAL A 35 15.28 9.57 -3.69
N THR A 36 14.45 9.60 -4.72
CA THR A 36 14.95 9.76 -6.09
C THR A 36 15.40 11.19 -6.39
N GLY A 37 14.69 12.21 -5.86
CA GLY A 37 14.93 13.62 -6.18
C GLY A 37 15.87 14.37 -5.23
N VAL A 38 15.90 14.00 -3.94
CA VAL A 38 16.56 14.81 -2.89
C VAL A 38 17.70 14.07 -2.19
N TYR A 39 17.65 12.74 -2.12
CA TYR A 39 18.67 11.95 -1.43
C TYR A 39 20.01 11.95 -2.20
N LYS A 40 21.04 12.50 -1.55
CA LYS A 40 22.41 12.61 -2.06
C LYS A 40 23.40 11.96 -1.07
N PRO A 41 23.55 10.64 -1.11
CA PRO A 41 24.54 9.95 -0.28
C PRO A 41 25.97 10.20 -0.78
N SER A 42 26.95 9.77 0.00
CA SER A 42 28.37 9.94 -0.29
C SER A 42 28.90 9.09 -1.44
N SER A 43 28.17 8.05 -1.89
CA SER A 43 28.54 7.24 -3.05
C SER A 43 27.34 6.95 -3.98
N GLU A 44 27.60 6.92 -5.28
CA GLU A 44 26.59 6.59 -6.31
C GLU A 44 26.09 5.14 -6.18
N GLU A 45 26.95 4.21 -5.79
CA GLU A 45 26.58 2.82 -5.53
C GLU A 45 25.56 2.72 -4.39
N LEU A 46 25.78 3.45 -3.29
CA LEU A 46 24.84 3.50 -2.17
C LEU A 46 23.51 4.13 -2.61
N ARG A 47 23.56 5.19 -3.43
CA ARG A 47 22.36 5.81 -4.00
C ARG A 47 21.53 4.83 -4.82
N ALA A 48 22.18 4.11 -5.74
CA ALA A 48 21.53 3.13 -6.61
C ALA A 48 20.92 1.98 -5.81
N ASN A 49 21.64 1.45 -4.82
CA ASN A 49 21.15 0.38 -3.96
C ASN A 49 19.92 0.80 -3.15
N VAL A 50 19.94 1.99 -2.54
CA VAL A 50 18.80 2.52 -1.77
C VAL A 50 17.57 2.71 -2.66
N ILE A 51 17.74 3.28 -3.86
CA ILE A 51 16.64 3.45 -4.82
C ILE A 51 16.07 2.09 -5.23
N ALA A 52 16.93 1.11 -5.54
CA ALA A 52 16.52 -0.23 -5.93
C ALA A 52 15.74 -0.95 -4.81
N SER A 53 16.19 -0.84 -3.55
CA SER A 53 15.50 -1.44 -2.40
C SER A 53 14.10 -0.82 -2.19
N ILE A 54 13.97 0.50 -2.29
CA ILE A 54 12.68 1.18 -2.14
C ILE A 54 11.74 0.80 -3.29
N ALA A 55 12.25 0.76 -4.52
CA ALA A 55 11.48 0.31 -5.68
C ALA A 55 10.97 -1.12 -5.49
N LEU A 56 11.83 -2.03 -5.00
CA LEU A 56 11.46 -3.41 -4.74
C LEU A 56 10.35 -3.51 -3.67
N ILE A 57 10.50 -2.82 -2.54
CA ILE A 57 9.48 -2.82 -1.47
C ILE A 57 8.16 -2.26 -1.98
N THR A 58 8.21 -1.18 -2.77
CA THR A 58 7.02 -0.54 -3.35
C THR A 58 6.28 -1.48 -4.29
N ILE A 59 7.00 -2.23 -5.13
CA ILE A 59 6.40 -3.22 -6.03
C ILE A 59 5.78 -4.38 -5.24
N VAL A 60 6.49 -4.93 -4.25
CA VAL A 60 5.98 -6.03 -3.42
C VAL A 60 4.70 -5.62 -2.69
N GLU A 61 4.70 -4.44 -2.07
CA GLU A 61 3.52 -3.92 -1.39
C GLU A 61 2.35 -3.74 -2.37
N LEU A 62 2.58 -3.16 -3.55
CA LEU A 62 1.55 -2.98 -4.57
C LEU A 62 0.91 -4.31 -4.98
N PHE A 63 1.72 -5.34 -5.22
CA PHE A 63 1.22 -6.66 -5.58
C PHE A 63 0.35 -7.26 -4.46
N VAL A 64 0.79 -7.17 -3.20
CA VAL A 64 0.03 -7.66 -2.05
C VAL A 64 -1.29 -6.91 -1.91
N SER A 65 -1.27 -5.58 -2.06
CA SER A 65 -2.44 -4.71 -2.05
C SER A 65 -3.47 -5.10 -3.12
N VAL A 66 -3.03 -5.33 -4.35
CA VAL A 66 -3.89 -5.75 -5.46
C VAL A 66 -4.49 -7.13 -5.21
N ILE A 67 -3.67 -8.12 -4.85
CA ILE A 67 -4.12 -9.50 -4.60
C ILE A 67 -5.17 -9.52 -3.48
N LEU A 68 -4.91 -8.84 -2.36
CA LEU A 68 -5.86 -8.77 -1.25
C LEU A 68 -7.16 -8.06 -1.64
N THR A 69 -7.07 -6.98 -2.41
CA THR A 69 -8.25 -6.26 -2.91
C THR A 69 -9.13 -7.18 -3.76
N VAL A 70 -8.54 -7.88 -4.72
CA VAL A 70 -9.26 -8.83 -5.60
C VAL A 70 -9.82 -10.00 -4.79
N TYR A 71 -9.03 -10.57 -3.87
CA TYR A 71 -9.45 -11.69 -3.04
C TYR A 71 -10.65 -11.33 -2.16
N ILE A 72 -10.57 -10.21 -1.45
CA ILE A 72 -11.59 -9.81 -0.48
C ILE A 72 -12.87 -9.38 -1.20
N ASN A 73 -12.78 -8.53 -2.23
CA ASN A 73 -13.95 -8.05 -2.94
C ASN A 73 -14.55 -9.13 -3.86
N GLY A 74 -13.70 -9.89 -4.55
CA GLY A 74 -14.12 -10.90 -5.52
C GLY A 74 -14.64 -12.19 -4.89
N PHE A 75 -14.06 -12.64 -3.78
CA PHE A 75 -14.39 -13.94 -3.18
C PHE A 75 -15.05 -13.83 -1.81
N VAL A 76 -14.50 -13.02 -0.90
CA VAL A 76 -15.00 -12.98 0.49
C VAL A 76 -16.35 -12.28 0.57
N LEU A 77 -16.43 -11.03 0.09
CA LEU A 77 -17.66 -10.25 0.17
C LEU A 77 -18.74 -10.76 -0.78
N ARG A 78 -18.35 -11.22 -1.98
CA ARG A 78 -19.27 -11.81 -2.96
C ARG A 78 -19.93 -13.10 -2.46
N LYS A 79 -19.22 -13.95 -1.69
CA LYS A 79 -19.81 -15.14 -1.06
C LYS A 79 -20.82 -14.78 0.03
N ARG A 80 -20.60 -13.68 0.76
CA ARG A 80 -21.49 -13.24 1.83
C ARG A 80 -22.78 -12.62 1.31
N GLY A 81 -22.74 -11.86 0.20
CA GLY A 81 -23.95 -11.27 -0.40
C GLY A 81 -24.84 -12.26 -1.16
N LYS A 82 -24.41 -13.51 -1.32
CA LYS A 82 -25.20 -14.62 -1.90
C LYS A 82 -25.79 -15.57 -0.85
N LYS A 83 -25.54 -15.33 0.44
CA LYS A 83 -26.22 -15.99 1.56
C LYS A 83 -27.36 -15.11 2.05
#